data_AF-A0AAW9BS80-F1
#
_entry.id   AF-A0AAW9BS80-F1
#
_cell.length_a   1.000
_cell.length_b   1.000
_cell.length_c   1.000
_cell.angle_alpha   90.00
_cell.angle_beta   90.00
_cell.angle_gamma   90.00
#
_symmetry.space_group_name_H-M   'P 1'
#
loop_
_entity.id
_entity.type
_entity.pdbx_description
1 polymer ?
#
loop_
_entity_poly.entity_id
_entity_poly.type
_entity_poly.pdbx_seq_one_letter_code
_entity_poly.pdbx_strand_id
1 'polypeptide(L)'
;GDMADMPKPAFNSRKEKKLAQVDPLHFENIQKVARSIMPELTPAQREQSFAEVELGFDNEEAMKEAARCLECGCQANTDCALRDYSTEYHAEQHFDVSVDVSSASVIGHQDWLDLRAKDLRHKYEVDRSSEFIEFDANRCISCGQCIQACREQAVHGVLSFVSDKNGRPALRPDDRPRFRSDEKGVGCSGLTLMGDSKCVQCGACVQACPTGAMVDSRDRSQGRTEQLKAVDTICTYCGVGCKLTMF
;
A
#
# COMPACT_ATOMS: atom_id res chain seq x y z
N GLY A 1 -20.67 -11.54 30.30
CA GLY A 1 -20.48 -11.85 28.88
C GLY A 1 -19.64 -13.09 28.81
N ASP A 2 -20.12 -14.12 28.12
CA ASP A 2 -19.38 -15.37 27.96
C ASP A 2 -18.03 -15.08 27.29
N MET A 3 -16.94 -15.63 27.83
CA MET A 3 -15.59 -15.51 27.25
C MET A 3 -15.48 -16.17 25.87
N ALA A 4 -16.51 -16.90 25.44
CA ALA A 4 -16.64 -17.51 24.12
C ALA A 4 -16.91 -16.48 22.99
N ASP A 5 -17.49 -15.32 23.31
CA ASP A 5 -17.87 -14.27 22.32
C ASP A 5 -16.89 -13.09 22.31
N MET A 6 -15.63 -13.31 22.69
CA MET A 6 -14.62 -12.25 22.57
C MET A 6 -14.26 -12.09 21.08
N PRO A 7 -14.38 -10.88 20.49
CA PRO A 7 -13.99 -10.66 19.11
C PRO A 7 -12.51 -11.00 18.94
N LYS A 8 -12.21 -11.96 18.04
CA LYS A 8 -10.84 -12.36 17.74
C LYS A 8 -10.05 -11.13 17.27
N PRO A 9 -8.80 -10.94 17.71
CA PRO A 9 -8.00 -9.84 17.22
C PRO A 9 -7.79 -9.99 15.72
N ALA A 10 -8.11 -8.94 14.96
CA ALA A 10 -7.87 -8.94 13.52
C ALA A 10 -6.38 -9.13 13.22
N PHE A 11 -6.08 -9.99 12.24
CA PHE A 11 -4.73 -10.18 11.75
C PHE A 11 -4.20 -8.84 11.24
N ASN A 12 -3.01 -8.44 11.67
CA ASN A 12 -2.35 -7.25 11.15
C ASN A 12 -0.92 -7.62 10.85
N SER A 13 -0.57 -7.68 9.56
CA SER A 13 0.81 -7.93 9.16
C SER A 13 1.69 -6.78 9.64
N ARG A 14 2.73 -7.12 10.40
CA ARG A 14 3.73 -6.16 10.88
C ARG A 14 5.07 -6.49 10.23
N LYS A 15 5.94 -5.50 10.13
CA LYS A 15 7.33 -5.73 9.69
C LYS A 15 8.14 -6.44 10.78
N GLU A 16 7.87 -6.10 12.05
CA GLU A 16 8.55 -6.66 13.22
C GLU A 16 7.62 -6.75 14.43
N LYS A 17 8.05 -7.48 15.48
CA LYS A 17 7.33 -7.60 16.75
C LYS A 17 7.16 -6.23 17.45
N LYS A 18 8.16 -5.35 17.38
CA LYS A 18 8.15 -4.00 17.94
C LYS A 18 8.63 -2.96 16.93
N LEU A 19 8.10 -1.73 17.00
CA LEU A 19 8.52 -0.64 16.11
C LEU A 19 10.03 -0.35 16.19
N ALA A 20 10.62 -0.42 17.38
CA ALA A 20 12.05 -0.21 17.59
C ALA A 20 12.95 -1.27 16.93
N GLN A 21 12.38 -2.41 16.52
CA GLN A 21 13.10 -3.48 15.83
C GLN A 21 13.02 -3.35 14.31
N VAL A 22 12.13 -2.49 13.79
CA VAL A 22 12.01 -2.24 12.35
C VAL A 22 13.28 -1.57 11.85
N ASP A 23 13.92 -2.16 10.83
CA ASP A 23 15.13 -1.61 10.22
C ASP A 23 14.91 -0.15 9.76
N PRO A 24 15.72 0.82 10.24
CA PRO A 24 15.64 2.21 9.81
C PRO A 24 15.72 2.42 8.29
N LEU A 25 16.31 1.48 7.55
CA LEU A 25 16.42 1.55 6.08
C LEU A 25 15.05 1.51 5.38
N HIS A 26 14.01 0.97 6.02
CA HIS A 26 12.63 1.11 5.51
C HIS A 26 12.13 2.55 5.43
N PHE A 27 12.81 3.49 6.08
CA PHE A 27 12.44 4.89 6.17
C PHE A 27 13.53 5.81 5.60
N GLU A 28 14.51 5.26 4.87
CA GLU A 28 15.63 6.05 4.31
C GLU A 28 15.14 7.16 3.38
N ASN A 29 14.14 6.85 2.55
CA ASN A 29 13.51 7.80 1.63
C ASN A 29 12.51 8.74 2.32
N ILE A 30 12.28 8.59 3.63
CA ILE A 30 11.35 9.41 4.40
C ILE A 30 12.14 10.40 5.25
N GLN A 31 11.96 11.70 4.96
CA GLN A 31 12.59 12.74 5.75
C GLN A 31 12.07 12.70 7.20
N LYS A 32 12.98 12.51 8.16
CA LYS A 32 12.64 12.61 9.58
C LYS A 32 12.42 14.07 9.94
N VAL A 33 11.18 14.39 10.32
CA VAL A 33 10.80 15.70 10.81
C VAL A 33 10.46 15.58 12.29
N ALA A 34 11.12 16.39 13.12
CA ALA A 34 10.79 16.48 14.54
C ALA A 34 9.41 17.12 14.70
N ARG A 35 8.62 16.60 15.65
CA ARG A 35 7.32 17.18 16.02
C ARG A 35 7.53 18.61 16.52
N SER A 36 6.68 19.54 16.08
CA SER A 36 6.63 20.89 16.68
C SER A 36 6.20 20.79 18.15
N ILE A 37 6.97 21.41 19.04
CA ILE A 37 6.67 21.43 20.48
C ILE A 37 5.58 22.47 20.71
N MET A 38 4.52 22.09 21.44
CA MET A 38 3.44 23.02 21.78
C MET A 38 4.02 24.21 22.56
N PRO A 39 3.84 25.45 22.10
CA PRO A 39 4.28 26.62 22.85
C PRO A 39 3.56 26.68 24.19
N GLU A 40 4.33 26.67 25.28
CA GLU A 40 3.81 26.71 26.64
C GLU A 40 4.43 27.86 27.43
N LEU A 41 3.64 28.47 28.33
CA LEU A 41 4.16 29.46 29.28
C LEU A 41 5.21 28.81 30.19
N THR A 42 6.23 29.54 30.60
CA THR A 42 7.23 29.00 31.54
C THR A 42 6.65 28.86 32.95
N PRO A 43 7.18 27.97 33.82
CA PRO A 43 6.69 27.80 35.19
C PRO A 43 6.58 29.11 35.99
N ALA A 44 7.58 30.01 35.87
CA ALA A 44 7.57 31.30 36.54
C ALA A 44 6.45 32.25 36.07
N GLN A 45 6.04 32.15 34.79
CA GLN A 45 4.92 32.91 34.23
C GLN A 45 3.56 32.31 34.60
N ARG A 46 3.50 30.98 34.77
CA ARG A 46 2.28 30.26 35.23
C ARG A 46 1.93 30.60 36.67
N GLU A 47 2.92 30.77 37.54
CA GLU A 47 2.68 31.13 38.95
C GLU A 47 2.08 32.52 39.12
N GLN A 48 2.35 33.42 38.16
CA GLN A 48 1.99 34.83 38.25
C GLN A 48 0.74 35.20 37.45
N SER A 49 0.16 34.26 36.68
CA SER A 49 -1.00 34.55 35.83
C SER A 49 -1.94 33.36 35.68
N PHE A 50 -3.23 33.63 35.53
CA PHE A 50 -4.24 32.64 35.12
C PHE A 50 -4.38 32.57 33.59
N ALA A 51 -3.35 33.00 32.86
CA ALA A 51 -3.35 32.95 31.41
C ALA A 51 -3.30 31.49 30.93
N GLU A 52 -3.78 31.26 29.71
CA GLU A 52 -3.77 29.94 29.10
C GLU A 52 -2.33 29.41 28.99
N VAL A 53 -2.11 28.19 29.48
CA VAL A 53 -0.76 27.61 29.61
C VAL A 53 -0.26 27.08 28.27
N GLU A 54 -1.14 26.49 27.47
CA GLU A 54 -0.84 26.03 26.11
C GLU A 54 -1.35 27.08 25.14
N LEU A 55 -0.43 27.76 24.44
CA LEU A 55 -0.79 28.90 23.58
C LEU A 55 -1.32 28.47 22.20
N GLY A 56 -1.32 27.17 21.92
CA GLY A 56 -1.60 26.62 20.59
C GLY A 56 -0.47 26.89 19.60
N PHE A 57 -0.58 26.27 18.42
CA PHE A 57 0.26 26.64 17.29
C PHE A 57 -0.30 27.87 16.58
N ASP A 58 0.58 28.65 15.93
CA ASP A 58 0.09 29.59 14.94
C ASP A 58 -0.53 28.84 13.74
N ASN A 59 -1.25 29.55 12.87
CA ASN A 59 -1.94 28.91 11.74
C ASN A 59 -0.95 28.25 10.75
N GLU A 60 0.21 28.86 10.52
CA GLU A 60 1.21 28.36 9.58
C GLU A 60 1.89 27.08 10.11
N GLU A 61 2.29 27.09 11.38
CA GLU A 61 2.83 25.97 12.14
C GLU A 61 1.81 24.85 12.27
N ALA A 62 0.54 25.16 12.55
CA ALA A 62 -0.55 24.20 12.61
C ALA A 62 -0.73 23.50 11.26
N MET A 63 -0.76 24.24 10.16
CA MET A 63 -0.85 23.68 8.81
C MET A 63 0.37 22.84 8.46
N LYS A 64 1.57 23.27 8.87
CA LYS A 64 2.82 22.53 8.66
C LYS A 64 2.87 21.22 9.46
N GLU A 65 2.44 21.23 10.72
CA GLU A 65 2.37 20.03 11.56
C GLU A 65 1.23 19.10 11.09
N ALA A 66 0.10 19.64 10.63
CA ALA A 66 -1.00 18.85 10.05
C ALA A 66 -0.63 18.21 8.69
N ALA A 67 0.22 18.89 7.91
CA ALA A 67 0.77 18.35 6.67
C ALA A 67 1.87 17.29 6.89
N ARG A 68 2.40 17.15 8.11
CA ARG A 68 3.35 16.09 8.44
C ARG A 68 2.67 14.74 8.27
N CYS A 69 3.25 13.86 7.46
CA CYS A 69 2.71 12.52 7.23
C CYS A 69 2.47 11.78 8.56
N LEU A 70 1.20 11.63 8.92
CA LEU A 70 0.71 10.56 9.80
C LEU A 70 0.36 9.30 9.00
N GLU A 71 0.66 9.32 7.69
CA GLU A 71 0.35 8.27 6.74
C GLU A 71 1.25 7.05 6.98
N CYS A 72 0.80 6.14 7.85
CA CYS A 72 1.44 4.84 8.00
C CYS A 72 0.48 3.66 7.75
N GLY A 73 -0.73 3.92 7.25
CA GLY A 73 -1.72 2.89 6.97
C GLY A 73 -1.69 2.38 5.53
N CYS A 74 -1.96 1.10 5.34
CA CYS A 74 -2.50 0.62 4.06
C CYS A 74 -3.92 1.20 3.89
N GLN A 75 -4.22 1.84 2.77
CA GLN A 75 -5.58 2.39 2.51
C GLN A 75 -6.63 1.28 2.51
N ALA A 76 -6.28 0.08 2.06
CA ALA A 76 -7.18 -1.07 2.12
C ALA A 76 -7.24 -1.74 3.50
N ASN A 77 -6.74 -1.12 4.58
CA ASN A 77 -6.67 -1.81 5.87
C ASN A 77 -8.06 -2.30 6.30
N THR A 78 -9.11 -1.50 6.15
CA THR A 78 -10.47 -1.86 6.60
C THR A 78 -11.17 -2.92 5.77
N ASP A 79 -10.83 -3.07 4.49
CA ASP A 79 -11.51 -3.92 3.49
C ASP A 79 -10.56 -4.91 2.78
N CYS A 80 -9.36 -5.14 3.33
CA CYS A 80 -8.40 -6.09 2.80
C CYS A 80 -8.84 -7.54 3.02
N ALA A 81 -9.27 -8.20 1.94
CA ALA A 81 -9.66 -9.61 1.95
C ALA A 81 -8.53 -10.52 2.46
N LEU A 82 -7.26 -10.22 2.16
CA LEU A 82 -6.14 -11.00 2.71
C LEU A 82 -6.08 -10.92 4.23
N ARG A 83 -6.38 -9.76 4.82
CA ARG A 83 -6.41 -9.55 6.27
C ARG A 83 -7.55 -10.35 6.89
N ASP A 84 -8.71 -10.32 6.27
CA ASP A 84 -9.90 -11.02 6.74
C ASP A 84 -9.70 -12.54 6.66
N TYR A 85 -9.22 -13.06 5.52
CA TYR A 85 -8.89 -14.48 5.38
C TYR A 85 -7.77 -14.92 6.32
N SER A 86 -6.76 -14.10 6.53
CA SER A 86 -5.69 -14.41 7.48
C SER A 86 -6.21 -14.48 8.92
N THR A 87 -7.22 -13.67 9.26
CA THR A 87 -7.91 -13.74 10.55
C THR A 87 -8.78 -15.00 10.65
N GLU A 88 -9.52 -15.32 9.60
CA GLU A 88 -10.42 -16.48 9.53
C GLU A 88 -9.66 -17.81 9.61
N TYR A 89 -8.61 -17.95 8.81
CA TYR A 89 -7.78 -19.15 8.72
C TYR A 89 -6.66 -19.21 9.76
N HIS A 90 -6.64 -18.28 10.72
CA HIS A 90 -5.67 -18.27 11.82
C HIS A 90 -4.22 -18.27 11.34
N ALA A 91 -3.91 -17.45 10.33
CA ALA A 91 -2.55 -17.29 9.85
C ALA A 91 -1.64 -16.73 10.96
N GLU A 92 -0.50 -17.36 11.18
CA GLU A 92 0.51 -16.91 12.12
C GLU A 92 1.65 -16.22 11.38
N GLN A 93 2.08 -15.06 11.87
CA GLN A 93 3.25 -14.37 11.34
C GLN A 93 4.47 -14.69 12.20
N HIS A 94 5.42 -15.41 11.61
CA HIS A 94 6.71 -15.71 12.24
C HIS A 94 7.77 -14.72 11.74
N PHE A 95 8.53 -14.15 12.67
CA PHE A 95 9.63 -13.21 12.41
C PHE A 95 11.01 -13.88 12.54
N ASP A 96 11.02 -15.18 12.84
CA ASP A 96 12.23 -15.90 13.24
C ASP A 96 13.07 -16.36 12.02
N VAL A 97 12.63 -16.03 10.80
CA VAL A 97 13.37 -16.26 9.56
C VAL A 97 14.16 -15.00 9.20
N SER A 98 15.30 -14.79 9.86
CA SER A 98 16.43 -14.18 9.16
C SER A 98 16.95 -15.25 8.20
N VAL A 99 16.78 -15.07 6.90
CA VAL A 99 17.39 -15.97 5.92
C VAL A 99 18.91 -15.89 6.11
N ASP A 100 19.52 -16.92 6.69
CA ASP A 100 20.97 -17.00 6.83
C ASP A 100 21.60 -17.19 5.45
N VAL A 101 22.26 -16.13 4.97
CA VAL A 101 22.80 -15.95 3.61
C VAL A 101 24.05 -16.81 3.34
N SER A 102 24.51 -17.62 4.30
CA SER A 102 25.85 -18.22 4.28
C SER A 102 25.93 -19.67 3.85
N SER A 103 24.83 -20.42 3.76
CA SER A 103 24.87 -21.84 3.38
C SER A 103 24.18 -22.10 2.04
N ALA A 104 24.68 -21.44 1.00
CA ALA A 104 24.47 -21.84 -0.38
C ALA A 104 25.13 -23.21 -0.62
N SER A 105 24.39 -24.28 -0.36
CA SER A 105 24.65 -25.58 -0.97
C SER A 105 23.35 -26.32 -1.18
N VAL A 106 22.77 -26.21 -2.38
CA VAL A 106 22.37 -27.33 -3.26
C VAL A 106 21.80 -26.75 -4.57
N ILE A 107 22.61 -26.95 -5.62
CA ILE A 107 22.35 -27.05 -7.06
C ILE A 107 20.89 -26.83 -7.53
N GLY A 108 20.70 -25.78 -8.33
CA GLY A 108 19.56 -25.58 -9.25
C GLY A 108 18.60 -24.48 -8.80
N HIS A 109 18.51 -23.40 -9.58
CA HIS A 109 17.69 -22.19 -9.32
C HIS A 109 18.35 -21.13 -8.39
N GLN A 110 19.68 -21.04 -8.36
CA GLN A 110 20.42 -20.27 -7.33
C GLN A 110 20.58 -18.76 -7.60
N ASP A 111 20.58 -18.28 -8.86
CA ASP A 111 20.88 -16.86 -9.15
C ASP A 111 19.87 -15.86 -8.55
N TRP A 112 18.59 -16.24 -8.44
CA TRP A 112 17.55 -15.34 -7.94
C TRP A 112 17.37 -15.39 -6.42
N LEU A 113 17.69 -16.53 -5.79
CA LEU A 113 17.73 -16.66 -4.32
C LEU A 113 18.88 -15.85 -3.73
N ASP A 114 20.03 -15.84 -4.41
CA ASP A 114 21.21 -15.07 -4.00
C ASP A 114 21.00 -13.55 -4.16
N LEU A 115 20.23 -13.12 -5.18
CA LEU A 115 19.78 -11.72 -5.31
C LEU A 115 18.75 -11.32 -4.24
N ARG A 116 17.86 -12.24 -3.86
CA ARG A 116 16.85 -12.07 -2.80
C ARG A 116 17.49 -11.97 -1.41
N ALA A 117 18.63 -12.61 -1.21
CA ALA A 117 19.37 -12.58 0.05
C ALA A 117 19.98 -11.20 0.39
N LYS A 118 19.97 -10.24 -0.55
CA LYS A 118 20.53 -8.90 -0.33
C LYS A 118 19.54 -7.84 0.17
N ASP A 119 18.22 -7.99 -0.04
CA ASP A 119 17.27 -6.96 0.41
C ASP A 119 15.91 -7.52 0.82
N LEU A 120 15.62 -7.45 2.12
CA LEU A 120 14.40 -7.98 2.76
C LEU A 120 13.25 -6.95 2.83
N ARG A 121 13.43 -5.73 2.29
CA ARG A 121 12.76 -4.57 2.88
C ARG A 121 11.67 -3.89 2.07
N HIS A 122 11.81 -3.84 0.75
CA HIS A 122 10.80 -3.44 -0.26
C HIS A 122 11.41 -3.82 -1.61
N LYS A 123 10.79 -4.75 -2.32
CA LYS A 123 11.35 -5.31 -3.56
C LYS A 123 11.14 -4.38 -4.76
N TYR A 124 10.15 -3.50 -4.68
CA TYR A 124 9.69 -2.66 -5.77
C TYR A 124 9.46 -1.23 -5.30
N GLU A 125 9.79 -0.25 -6.14
CA GLU A 125 9.35 1.13 -5.96
C GLU A 125 7.84 1.24 -6.14
N VAL A 126 7.21 2.14 -5.39
CA VAL A 126 5.77 2.40 -5.51
C VAL A 126 5.54 3.29 -6.73
N ASP A 127 4.70 2.83 -7.65
CA ASP A 127 4.36 3.58 -8.85
C ASP A 127 3.27 4.62 -8.55
N ARG A 128 3.71 5.88 -8.54
CA ARG A 128 2.88 7.10 -8.36
C ARG A 128 2.85 7.98 -9.61
N SER A 129 3.23 7.42 -10.77
CA SER A 129 3.28 8.17 -12.03
C SER A 129 1.90 8.61 -12.53
N SER A 130 0.85 7.96 -12.04
CA SER A 130 -0.52 8.14 -12.48
C SER A 130 -1.28 9.09 -11.54
N GLU A 131 -2.10 9.99 -12.10
CA GLU A 131 -2.88 10.95 -11.32
C GLU A 131 -3.90 10.30 -10.35
N PHE A 132 -4.58 9.23 -10.76
CA PHE A 132 -5.72 8.67 -10.02
C PHE A 132 -5.44 7.34 -9.30
N ILE A 133 -4.38 6.62 -9.67
CA ILE A 133 -4.12 5.27 -9.16
C ILE A 133 -2.68 5.15 -8.69
N GLU A 134 -2.48 4.68 -7.46
CA GLU A 134 -1.17 4.30 -6.93
C GLU A 134 -1.04 2.77 -6.98
N PHE A 135 0.12 2.29 -7.44
CA PHE A 135 0.43 0.86 -7.47
C PHE A 135 1.63 0.52 -6.59
N ASP A 136 1.37 -0.15 -5.47
CA ASP A 136 2.38 -0.74 -4.58
C ASP A 136 2.52 -2.25 -4.85
N ALA A 137 3.51 -2.61 -5.65
CA ALA A 137 3.80 -3.99 -5.98
C ALA A 137 4.28 -4.83 -4.78
N ASN A 138 4.71 -4.22 -3.68
CA ASN A 138 5.09 -4.95 -2.46
C ASN A 138 3.88 -5.56 -1.75
N ARG A 139 2.69 -4.96 -1.89
CA ARG A 139 1.42 -5.47 -1.32
C ARG A 139 0.72 -6.47 -2.24
N CYS A 140 1.17 -6.62 -3.47
CA CYS A 140 0.56 -7.48 -4.46
C CYS A 140 0.92 -8.96 -4.20
N ILE A 141 -0.11 -9.80 -4.10
CA ILE A 141 0.01 -11.27 -3.96
C ILE A 141 -0.01 -12.01 -5.32
N SER A 142 0.07 -11.28 -6.43
CA SER A 142 0.08 -11.84 -7.78
C SER A 142 -1.12 -12.75 -8.13
N CYS A 143 -2.31 -12.43 -7.59
CA CYS A 143 -3.53 -13.19 -7.88
C CYS A 143 -4.04 -13.06 -9.33
N GLY A 144 -3.63 -12.02 -10.05
CA GLY A 144 -4.03 -11.78 -11.45
C GLY A 144 -5.42 -11.17 -11.65
N GLN A 145 -6.19 -10.89 -10.59
CA GLN A 145 -7.54 -10.31 -10.71
C GLN A 145 -7.54 -8.94 -11.43
N CYS A 146 -6.53 -8.09 -11.19
CA CYS A 146 -6.38 -6.82 -11.89
C CYS A 146 -6.13 -6.99 -13.41
N ILE A 147 -5.40 -8.05 -13.80
CA ILE A 147 -5.14 -8.38 -15.22
C ILE A 147 -6.44 -8.83 -15.87
N GLN A 148 -7.19 -9.71 -15.20
CA GLN A 148 -8.49 -10.17 -15.67
C GLN A 148 -9.46 -8.99 -15.83
N ALA A 149 -9.60 -8.13 -14.81
CA ALA A 149 -10.44 -6.94 -14.87
C ALA A 149 -10.03 -6.01 -16.02
N CYS A 150 -8.73 -5.77 -16.20
CA CYS A 150 -8.23 -4.92 -17.29
C CYS A 150 -8.50 -5.50 -18.69
N ARG A 151 -8.40 -6.83 -18.84
CA ARG A 151 -8.54 -7.52 -20.13
C ARG A 151 -9.99 -7.84 -20.49
N GLU A 152 -10.79 -8.31 -19.54
CA GLU A 152 -12.12 -8.86 -19.77
C GLU A 152 -13.22 -7.84 -19.46
N GLN A 153 -13.12 -7.12 -18.34
CA GLN A 153 -14.16 -6.18 -17.93
C GLN A 153 -13.97 -4.82 -18.60
N ALA A 154 -12.76 -4.26 -18.53
CA ALA A 154 -12.45 -2.96 -19.11
C ALA A 154 -12.04 -3.05 -20.59
N VAL A 155 -11.63 -4.23 -21.08
CA VAL A 155 -11.23 -4.47 -22.48
C VAL A 155 -10.04 -3.58 -22.94
N HIS A 156 -9.18 -3.16 -22.02
CA HIS A 156 -7.97 -2.39 -22.34
C HIS A 156 -6.76 -3.31 -22.53
N GLY A 157 -6.61 -4.34 -21.69
CA GLY A 157 -5.52 -5.31 -21.80
C GLY A 157 -4.11 -4.74 -21.62
N VAL A 158 -3.97 -3.65 -20.86
CA VAL A 158 -2.69 -2.97 -20.60
C VAL A 158 -1.84 -3.71 -19.56
N LEU A 159 -2.49 -4.41 -18.62
CA LEU A 159 -1.83 -5.19 -17.58
C LEU A 159 -1.55 -6.63 -18.04
N SER A 160 -0.36 -7.14 -17.73
CA SER A 160 -0.01 -8.55 -17.94
C SER A 160 1.09 -9.02 -16.99
N PHE A 161 1.16 -10.32 -16.76
CA PHE A 161 2.35 -10.95 -16.19
C PHE A 161 3.44 -11.08 -17.25
N VAL A 162 4.70 -11.13 -16.81
CA VAL A 162 5.81 -11.43 -17.71
C VAL A 162 5.54 -12.77 -18.37
N SER A 163 5.72 -12.83 -19.68
CA SER A 163 5.57 -14.07 -20.44
C SER A 163 6.90 -14.45 -21.06
N ASP A 164 7.18 -15.75 -21.12
CA ASP A 164 8.32 -16.31 -21.84
C ASP A 164 8.15 -16.12 -23.36
N LYS A 165 9.19 -16.41 -24.15
CA LYS A 165 9.20 -16.36 -25.63
C LYS A 165 8.04 -17.14 -26.26
N ASN A 166 7.55 -18.16 -25.55
CA ASN A 166 6.44 -19.01 -25.97
C ASN A 166 5.06 -18.49 -25.51
N GLY A 167 4.98 -17.28 -24.94
CA GLY A 167 3.73 -16.66 -24.47
C GLY A 167 3.16 -17.26 -23.17
N ARG A 168 3.90 -18.15 -22.50
CA ARG A 168 3.50 -18.70 -21.20
C ARG A 168 3.88 -17.70 -20.09
N PRO A 169 3.02 -17.46 -19.08
CA PRO A 169 3.40 -16.68 -17.92
C PRO A 169 4.70 -17.23 -17.33
N ALA A 170 5.67 -16.37 -17.09
CA ALA A 170 6.88 -16.73 -16.39
C ALA A 170 6.46 -17.17 -14.98
N LEU A 171 6.66 -18.45 -14.65
CA LEU A 171 6.37 -19.04 -13.34
C LEU A 171 7.37 -18.53 -12.30
N ARG A 172 7.35 -17.23 -12.01
CA ARG A 172 8.19 -16.60 -10.99
C ARG A 172 7.30 -16.18 -9.82
N PRO A 173 7.53 -16.72 -8.60
CA PRO A 173 6.73 -16.37 -7.41
C PRO A 173 6.68 -14.87 -7.11
N ASP A 174 7.72 -14.13 -7.51
CA ASP A 174 7.80 -12.70 -7.29
C ASP A 174 7.36 -11.85 -8.49
N ASP A 175 6.90 -12.44 -9.59
CA ASP A 175 6.44 -11.61 -10.70
C ASP A 175 5.23 -10.79 -10.27
N ARG A 176 5.17 -9.55 -10.73
CA ARG A 176 4.12 -8.59 -10.41
C ARG A 176 3.47 -8.15 -11.71
N PRO A 177 2.19 -7.78 -11.70
CA PRO A 177 1.55 -7.20 -12.88
C PRO A 177 2.39 -6.03 -13.42
N ARG A 178 2.61 -6.01 -14.74
CA ARG A 178 3.34 -4.95 -15.44
C ARG A 178 2.45 -4.26 -16.45
N PHE A 179 2.72 -2.99 -16.68
CA PHE A 179 2.10 -2.21 -17.74
C PHE A 179 2.84 -2.44 -19.05
N ARG A 180 2.08 -2.64 -20.13
CA ARG A 180 2.63 -2.77 -21.49
C ARG A 180 2.94 -1.38 -22.06
N SER A 181 4.15 -1.18 -22.58
CA SER A 181 4.51 -0.04 -23.43
C SER A 181 4.27 -0.32 -24.92
N ASP A 182 4.21 0.75 -25.71
CA ASP A 182 3.97 0.74 -27.17
C ASP A 182 5.20 0.36 -28.01
N GLU A 183 6.35 0.17 -27.38
CA GLU A 183 7.61 -0.11 -28.06
C GLU A 183 7.60 -1.53 -28.65
N LYS A 184 7.08 -1.65 -29.88
CA LYS A 184 7.14 -2.88 -30.68
C LYS A 184 8.58 -3.41 -30.71
N GLY A 185 8.86 -4.46 -29.95
CA GLY A 185 10.14 -5.18 -30.00
C GLY A 185 10.93 -5.17 -28.70
N VAL A 186 10.56 -4.35 -27.72
CA VAL A 186 10.98 -4.60 -26.34
C VAL A 186 9.93 -5.57 -25.80
N GLY A 187 10.33 -6.82 -25.54
CA GLY A 187 9.46 -7.74 -24.80
C GLY A 187 9.03 -7.14 -23.45
N CYS A 188 8.31 -7.88 -22.61
CA CYS A 188 7.97 -7.48 -21.23
C CYS A 188 9.22 -7.37 -20.31
N SER A 189 10.30 -6.75 -20.78
CA SER A 189 11.63 -6.63 -20.21
C SER A 189 11.88 -5.25 -19.58
N GLY A 190 11.13 -4.21 -19.99
CA GLY A 190 11.14 -2.90 -19.34
C GLY A 190 10.01 -2.77 -18.31
N LEU A 191 10.30 -2.21 -17.14
CA LEU A 191 9.28 -1.73 -16.21
C LEU A 191 8.71 -0.43 -16.79
N THR A 192 7.55 -0.48 -17.44
CA THR A 192 6.80 0.73 -17.79
C THR A 192 5.95 1.14 -16.59
N LEU A 193 6.03 2.40 -16.19
CA LEU A 193 5.15 2.96 -15.17
C LEU A 193 3.74 3.12 -15.72
N MET A 194 2.73 3.16 -14.85
CA MET A 194 1.33 3.27 -15.26
C MET A 194 1.08 4.52 -16.10
N GLY A 195 1.60 5.67 -15.66
CA GLY A 195 1.42 6.97 -16.32
C GLY A 195 2.04 7.04 -17.72
N ASP A 196 3.10 6.26 -17.96
CA ASP A 196 3.77 6.18 -19.26
C ASP A 196 3.15 5.11 -20.20
N SER A 197 2.12 4.40 -19.71
CA SER A 197 1.45 3.34 -20.45
C SER A 197 0.14 3.82 -21.11
N LYS A 198 -0.51 2.93 -21.87
CA LYS A 198 -1.86 3.15 -22.44
C LYS A 198 -3.01 3.05 -21.43
N CYS A 199 -2.71 3.06 -20.12
CA CYS A 199 -3.72 2.99 -19.09
C CYS A 199 -4.56 4.27 -19.09
N VAL A 200 -5.89 4.15 -19.25
CA VAL A 200 -6.83 5.28 -19.12
C VAL A 200 -7.28 5.52 -17.67
N GLN A 201 -6.70 4.79 -16.71
CA GLN A 201 -6.98 4.90 -15.28
C GLN A 201 -8.46 4.72 -14.90
N CYS A 202 -9.15 3.79 -15.57
CA CYS A 202 -10.58 3.52 -15.34
C CYS A 202 -10.93 2.96 -13.95
N GLY A 203 -9.94 2.64 -13.10
CA GLY A 203 -10.16 2.17 -11.73
C GLY A 203 -10.63 0.70 -11.59
N ALA A 204 -10.85 -0.03 -12.69
CA ALA A 204 -11.30 -1.43 -12.62
C ALA A 204 -10.31 -2.33 -11.84
N CYS A 205 -9.00 -2.05 -11.93
CA CYS A 205 -7.99 -2.78 -11.16
C CYS A 205 -8.02 -2.47 -9.65
N VAL A 206 -8.42 -1.25 -9.26
CA VAL A 206 -8.56 -0.84 -7.86
C VAL A 206 -9.71 -1.62 -7.23
N GLN A 207 -10.85 -1.67 -7.90
CA GLN A 207 -12.05 -2.40 -7.44
C GLN A 207 -11.82 -3.92 -7.33
N ALA A 208 -10.93 -4.48 -8.15
CA ALA A 208 -10.64 -5.91 -8.17
C ALA A 208 -9.48 -6.31 -7.23
N CYS A 209 -8.79 -5.37 -6.57
CA CYS A 209 -7.59 -5.66 -5.79
C CYS A 209 -7.95 -6.14 -4.37
N PRO A 210 -7.54 -7.36 -3.94
CA PRO A 210 -7.89 -7.88 -2.62
C PRO A 210 -6.99 -7.43 -1.47
N THR A 211 -5.84 -6.79 -1.76
CA THR A 211 -4.78 -6.51 -0.77
C THR A 211 -4.38 -5.04 -0.66
N GLY A 212 -5.02 -4.14 -1.41
CA GLY A 212 -4.64 -2.73 -1.47
C GLY A 212 -3.31 -2.47 -2.17
N ALA A 213 -2.93 -3.33 -3.11
CA ALA A 213 -1.79 -3.10 -4.00
C ALA A 213 -2.10 -2.03 -5.06
N MET A 214 -3.36 -1.95 -5.52
CA MET A 214 -3.87 -0.90 -6.39
C MET A 214 -4.89 -0.10 -5.60
N VAL A 215 -4.69 1.21 -5.47
CA VAL A 215 -5.56 2.09 -4.67
C VAL A 215 -5.78 3.42 -5.38
N ASP A 216 -6.88 4.11 -5.07
CA ASP A 216 -7.12 5.46 -5.58
C ASP A 216 -6.23 6.45 -4.83
N SER A 217 -5.39 7.18 -5.56
CA SER A 217 -4.42 8.12 -4.98
C SER A 217 -5.09 9.28 -4.21
N ARG A 218 -6.33 9.60 -4.57
CA ARG A 218 -7.13 10.67 -3.93
C ARG A 218 -7.82 10.18 -2.68
N ASP A 219 -8.01 8.88 -2.55
CA ASP A 219 -8.69 8.31 -1.41
C ASP A 219 -7.79 8.37 -0.18
N ARG A 220 -8.03 9.38 0.64
CA ARG A 220 -7.40 9.56 1.95
C ARG A 220 -8.24 8.90 3.04
N SER A 221 -8.90 7.78 2.75
CA SER A 221 -9.72 6.98 3.67
C SER A 221 -8.88 6.37 4.80
N GLN A 222 -8.33 7.23 5.65
CA GLN A 222 -7.92 6.87 7.00
C GLN A 222 -9.07 7.06 8.01
N GLY A 223 -10.22 7.55 7.55
CA GLY A 223 -11.46 7.51 8.32
C GLY A 223 -11.95 6.07 8.47
N ARG A 224 -12.41 5.70 9.66
CA ARG A 224 -13.07 4.40 9.85
C ARG A 224 -14.39 4.42 9.09
N THR A 225 -14.58 3.51 8.13
CA THR A 225 -15.80 3.42 7.32
C THR A 225 -17.07 3.33 8.18
N GLU A 226 -16.98 2.73 9.37
CA GLU A 226 -18.07 2.67 10.36
C GLU A 226 -18.56 4.04 10.86
N GLN A 227 -17.71 5.06 10.81
CA GLN A 227 -18.03 6.43 11.23
C GLN A 227 -18.55 7.29 10.07
N LEU A 228 -18.45 6.78 8.84
CA LEU A 228 -18.80 7.46 7.61
C LEU A 228 -20.26 7.19 7.24
N LYS A 229 -20.92 8.18 6.61
CA LYS A 229 -22.33 8.04 6.21
C LYS A 229 -22.38 7.65 4.74
N ALA A 230 -22.75 6.40 4.49
CA ALA A 230 -22.97 5.93 3.13
C ALA A 230 -24.06 6.75 2.41
N VAL A 231 -23.69 7.34 1.26
CA VAL A 231 -24.58 8.07 0.36
C VAL A 231 -24.41 7.52 -1.05
N ASP A 232 -25.52 7.04 -1.62
CA ASP A 232 -25.58 6.63 -3.01
C ASP A 232 -25.60 7.86 -3.93
N THR A 233 -24.70 7.89 -4.90
CA THR A 233 -24.57 8.95 -5.91
C THR A 233 -24.31 8.35 -7.30
N ILE A 234 -24.22 9.21 -8.31
CA ILE A 234 -23.96 8.83 -9.70
C ILE A 234 -22.63 9.47 -10.13
N CYS A 235 -21.76 8.67 -10.74
CA CYS A 235 -20.50 9.16 -11.30
C CYS A 235 -20.76 10.11 -12.47
N THR A 236 -20.25 11.35 -12.39
CA THR A 236 -20.36 12.36 -13.46
C THR A 236 -19.15 12.39 -14.40
N TYR A 237 -18.19 11.46 -14.24
CA TYR A 237 -16.95 11.45 -15.01
C TYR A 237 -17.18 11.16 -16.50
N CYS A 238 -18.09 10.23 -16.82
CA CYS A 238 -18.45 9.89 -18.18
C CYS A 238 -19.97 9.71 -18.32
N GLY A 239 -20.47 9.67 -19.55
CA GLY A 239 -21.91 9.55 -19.86
C GLY A 239 -22.55 8.21 -19.47
N VAL A 240 -21.81 7.28 -18.89
CA VAL A 240 -22.33 5.96 -18.46
C VAL A 240 -23.17 6.08 -17.18
N GLY A 241 -22.86 7.05 -16.30
CA GLY A 241 -23.63 7.27 -15.07
C GLY A 241 -23.61 6.09 -14.09
N CYS A 242 -22.43 5.51 -13.83
CA CYS A 242 -22.28 4.42 -12.86
C CYS A 242 -22.81 4.82 -11.47
N LYS A 243 -23.63 3.96 -10.85
CA LYS A 243 -24.02 4.11 -9.44
C LYS A 243 -22.79 3.90 -8.55
N LEU A 244 -22.53 4.84 -7.65
CA LEU A 244 -21.45 4.77 -6.67
C LEU A 244 -22.03 4.94 -5.27
N THR A 245 -21.42 4.27 -4.29
CA THR A 245 -21.70 4.53 -2.87
C THR A 245 -20.47 5.24 -2.30
N MET A 246 -20.66 6.48 -1.89
CA MET A 246 -19.63 7.28 -1.20
C MET A 246 -19.82 7.11 0.30
N PHE A 247 -18.73 7.02 1.06
CA PHE A 247 -18.75 6.93 2.52
C PHE A 247 -18.27 8.26 3.11
#